data_AF-A0A413FAV3-F1
#
_entry.id   AF-A0A413FAV3-F1
#
_cell.length_a   1.000
_cell.length_b   1.000
_cell.length_c   1.000
_cell.angle_alpha   90.00
_cell.angle_beta   90.00
_cell.angle_gamma   90.00
#
_symmetry.space_group_name_H-M   'P 1'
#
loop_
_entity.id
_entity.type
_entity.pdbx_description
1 polymer ?
#
loop_
_entity_poly.entity_id
_entity_poly.type
_entity_poly.pdbx_seq_one_letter_code
_entity_poly.pdbx_strand_id
1 'polypeptide(L)'
;MSDNKTFFKKAKGGKLGFSDIFSDVFRRHTKEENARLFLAGTPLTTPDAASMLSKWLKPYLFARIFLVGIVLIIAGIAMNLDLMVPFVFVAGSFLMPVVGMIFFWEMNIPRNISFTTVLLMFMVGGMLSLVFTTILGMFYLTDSAVALYVSVGIGEEVAKLLAAAVWLRKKDTKYVLSGMLVGAAVGAGFSALESAGYNIVRSGGWNFSQMLLRAMYAIGGHVSWAAITAGALVWVKKDEELSAKHLRNPVFLGALAFSAGTHALWDLYPGSALSPLLFVFNILIVWVAYMIMKRGVNQVVEISLRANEDRLTFAMDHDFLEPLSGVAQARPRPSRPISGGEMPGVAVRHGGGMPGVAVQSGGIRLQCVKGAFSGRRFALTGRVRIGRDPARNDLVFPSGTAGVSGVHCELLLQGGQIGIRDLGSSYGTFVNGNRLKPNQLCELRPGDRVNIGSAHEEFQITLKGGSI
;
A
#
# COMPACT_ATOMS: atom_id res chain seq x y z
N MET A 1 -8.13 12.51 -12.85
CA MET A 1 -7.33 12.07 -11.70
C MET A 1 -6.39 13.22 -11.34
N SER A 2 -6.36 13.66 -10.08
CA SER A 2 -5.24 14.46 -9.57
C SER A 2 -4.03 13.54 -9.51
N ASP A 3 -3.15 13.65 -10.50
CA ASP A 3 -2.00 12.76 -10.61
C ASP A 3 -1.07 13.00 -9.40
N ASN A 4 -0.82 11.96 -8.58
CA ASN A 4 0.01 12.06 -7.37
C ASN A 4 1.49 12.37 -7.68
N LYS A 5 1.84 12.67 -8.94
CA LYS A 5 3.13 13.20 -9.40
C LYS A 5 3.73 14.26 -8.49
N THR A 6 2.94 15.24 -8.02
CA THR A 6 3.44 16.31 -7.13
C THR A 6 3.82 15.75 -5.75
N PHE A 7 3.00 14.87 -5.18
CA PHE A 7 3.27 14.16 -3.93
C PHE A 7 4.52 13.27 -4.08
N PHE A 8 4.60 12.48 -5.15
CA PHE A 8 5.75 11.61 -5.45
C PHE A 8 7.05 12.40 -5.63
N LYS A 9 7.03 13.53 -6.35
CA LYS A 9 8.20 14.41 -6.53
C LYS A 9 8.69 15.00 -5.21
N LYS A 10 7.76 15.40 -4.31
CA LYS A 10 8.10 15.88 -2.97
C LYS A 10 8.60 14.76 -2.05
N ALA A 11 7.98 13.58 -2.09
CA ALA A 11 8.38 12.39 -1.35
C ALA A 11 9.81 11.98 -1.71
N LYS A 12 10.14 11.86 -3.02
CA LYS A 12 11.50 11.55 -3.50
C LYS A 12 12.54 12.58 -3.06
N GLY A 13 12.15 13.84 -2.92
CA GLY A 13 13.03 14.90 -2.43
C GLY A 13 13.11 15.05 -0.90
N GLY A 14 12.42 14.20 -0.12
CA GLY A 14 12.32 14.35 1.35
C GLY A 14 11.55 15.60 1.82
N LYS A 15 10.86 16.30 0.91
CA LYS A 15 10.18 17.59 1.15
C LYS A 15 8.67 17.43 1.40
N LEU A 16 8.26 16.31 1.99
CA LEU A 16 6.85 16.02 2.21
C LEU A 16 6.32 16.81 3.43
N GLY A 17 5.44 17.79 3.18
CA GLY A 17 4.81 18.59 4.23
C GLY A 17 3.48 18.01 4.72
N PHE A 18 3.01 18.49 5.88
CA PHE A 18 1.67 18.14 6.38
C PHE A 18 0.57 18.63 5.44
N SER A 19 0.71 19.85 4.88
CA SER A 19 -0.19 20.40 3.86
C SER A 19 -0.29 19.57 2.58
N ASP A 20 0.73 18.75 2.26
CA ASP A 20 0.68 17.83 1.12
C ASP A 20 -0.18 16.59 1.37
N ILE A 21 -0.38 16.21 2.63
CA ILE A 21 -1.24 15.09 3.03
C ILE A 21 -2.71 15.54 3.04
N PHE A 22 -3.00 16.69 3.66
CA PHE A 22 -4.38 17.16 3.87
C PHE A 22 -4.92 18.08 2.76
N SER A 23 -4.21 18.24 1.63
CA SER A 23 -4.62 19.12 0.53
C SER A 23 -5.99 18.81 -0.07
N ASP A 24 -6.48 17.58 0.11
CA ASP A 24 -7.68 17.07 -0.55
C ASP A 24 -8.91 17.04 0.37
N VAL A 25 -8.76 17.37 1.66
CA VAL A 25 -9.84 17.31 2.68
C VAL A 25 -11.11 18.06 2.24
N PHE A 26 -10.95 19.28 1.74
CA PHE A 26 -12.06 20.14 1.28
C PHE A 26 -12.36 20.00 -0.22
N ARG A 27 -11.67 19.08 -0.92
CA ARG A 27 -11.87 18.86 -2.35
C ARG A 27 -13.17 18.10 -2.59
N ARG A 28 -13.82 18.36 -3.72
CA ARG A 28 -14.88 17.47 -4.23
C ARG A 28 -14.23 16.18 -4.74
N HIS A 29 -14.86 15.05 -4.46
CA HIS A 29 -14.41 13.72 -4.85
C HIS A 29 -15.50 13.03 -5.67
N THR A 30 -15.11 12.31 -6.72
CA THR A 30 -16.06 11.65 -7.63
C THR A 30 -16.64 10.36 -7.02
N LYS A 31 -17.73 9.84 -7.58
CA LYS A 31 -18.33 8.58 -7.12
C LYS A 31 -17.33 7.41 -7.22
N GLU A 32 -16.51 7.43 -8.28
CA GLU A 32 -15.46 6.44 -8.56
C GLU A 32 -14.29 6.54 -7.58
N GLU A 33 -13.92 7.75 -7.14
CA GLU A 33 -12.91 7.96 -6.09
C GLU A 33 -13.40 7.44 -4.73
N ASN A 34 -14.66 7.75 -4.37
CA ASN A 34 -15.28 7.24 -3.15
C ASN A 34 -15.37 5.69 -3.18
N ALA A 35 -15.85 5.11 -4.28
CA ALA A 35 -15.94 3.65 -4.44
C ALA A 35 -14.56 2.97 -4.37
N ARG A 36 -13.54 3.56 -5.03
CA ARG A 36 -12.16 3.05 -4.96
C ARG A 36 -11.56 3.11 -3.55
N LEU A 37 -11.99 4.01 -2.68
CA LEU A 37 -11.53 4.06 -1.30
C LEU A 37 -11.99 2.81 -0.54
N PHE A 38 -13.29 2.51 -0.56
CA PHE A 38 -13.86 1.32 0.11
C PHE A 38 -13.41 -0.02 -0.50
N LEU A 39 -13.11 -0.07 -1.80
CA LEU A 39 -12.60 -1.27 -2.45
C LEU A 39 -11.15 -1.65 -2.07
N ALA A 40 -10.39 -0.75 -1.40
CA ALA A 40 -9.01 -0.97 -0.99
C ALA A 40 -8.79 -2.26 -0.18
N GLY A 41 -7.57 -2.83 -0.24
CA GLY A 41 -7.19 -3.99 0.56
C GLY A 41 -7.78 -5.33 0.09
N THR A 42 -8.35 -5.37 -1.11
CA THR A 42 -8.79 -6.61 -1.76
C THR A 42 -7.71 -7.10 -2.75
N PRO A 43 -7.64 -8.41 -3.07
CA PRO A 43 -6.60 -8.95 -3.97
C PRO A 43 -6.49 -8.26 -5.34
N LEU A 44 -7.58 -7.66 -5.82
CA LEU A 44 -7.66 -6.95 -7.11
C LEU A 44 -7.29 -5.45 -7.02
N THR A 45 -7.12 -4.90 -5.82
CA THR A 45 -6.98 -3.44 -5.60
C THR A 45 -5.78 -3.04 -4.76
N THR A 46 -5.24 -3.97 -3.95
CA THR A 46 -3.96 -3.77 -3.25
C THR A 46 -2.87 -3.49 -4.29
N PRO A 47 -2.24 -2.30 -4.27
CA PRO A 47 -1.22 -1.94 -5.24
C PRO A 47 0.09 -2.70 -5.00
N ASP A 48 0.84 -2.95 -6.07
CA ASP A 48 2.23 -3.34 -5.99
C ASP A 48 3.10 -2.21 -5.40
N ALA A 49 4.25 -2.58 -4.82
CA ALA A 49 5.16 -1.65 -4.16
C ALA A 49 5.54 -0.43 -5.01
N ALA A 50 5.75 -0.61 -6.31
CA ALA A 50 6.13 0.49 -7.20
C ALA A 50 4.96 1.43 -7.56
N SER A 51 3.70 1.00 -7.44
CA SER A 51 2.52 1.84 -7.73
C SER A 51 1.74 2.34 -6.51
N MET A 52 2.07 1.92 -5.29
CA MET A 52 1.30 2.28 -4.09
C MET A 52 1.21 3.80 -3.84
N LEU A 53 2.29 4.56 -4.06
CA LEU A 53 2.28 6.02 -3.93
C LEU A 53 1.38 6.72 -4.98
N SER A 54 1.36 6.23 -6.22
CA SER A 54 0.56 6.84 -7.29
C SER A 54 -0.93 6.50 -7.20
N LYS A 55 -1.26 5.33 -6.63
CA LYS A 55 -2.63 4.85 -6.41
C LYS A 55 -3.22 5.19 -5.03
N TRP A 56 -2.45 5.86 -4.16
CA TRP A 56 -2.93 6.31 -2.85
C TRP A 56 -3.91 7.48 -2.99
N LEU A 57 -5.03 7.39 -2.27
CA LEU A 57 -5.97 8.50 -2.12
C LEU A 57 -5.62 9.21 -0.80
N LYS A 58 -5.41 10.52 -0.86
CA LYS A 58 -5.14 11.34 0.33
C LYS A 58 -6.34 11.36 1.28
N PRO A 59 -6.16 11.61 2.59
CA PRO A 59 -7.27 11.62 3.55
C PRO A 59 -8.27 12.76 3.31
N TYR A 60 -9.56 12.41 3.30
CA TYR A 60 -10.68 13.36 3.25
C TYR A 60 -11.95 12.83 3.94
N LEU A 61 -12.13 11.51 4.04
CA LEU A 61 -13.34 10.90 4.58
C LEU A 61 -13.45 11.12 6.09
N PHE A 62 -12.34 11.03 6.83
CA PHE A 62 -12.31 11.27 8.28
C PHE A 62 -12.94 12.63 8.65
N ALA A 63 -12.59 13.68 7.91
CA ALA A 63 -13.10 15.03 8.13
C ALA A 63 -14.58 15.17 7.78
N ARG A 64 -15.07 14.48 6.75
CA ARG A 64 -16.49 14.46 6.39
C ARG A 64 -17.33 13.73 7.44
N ILE A 65 -16.84 12.59 7.95
CA ILE A 65 -17.49 11.86 9.04
C ILE A 65 -17.54 12.72 10.30
N PHE A 66 -16.44 13.40 10.64
CA PHE A 66 -16.40 14.34 11.76
C PHE A 66 -17.44 15.47 11.62
N LEU A 67 -17.45 16.18 10.48
CA LEU A 67 -18.38 17.30 10.26
C LEU A 67 -19.85 16.87 10.29
N VAL A 68 -20.20 15.77 9.59
CA VAL A 68 -21.56 15.24 9.59
C VAL A 68 -21.96 14.75 10.98
N GLY A 69 -21.07 14.04 11.68
CA GLY A 69 -21.32 13.54 13.04
C GLY A 69 -21.56 14.66 14.05
N ILE A 70 -20.74 15.73 14.03
CA ILE A 70 -20.94 16.90 14.89
C ILE A 70 -22.27 17.60 14.58
N VAL A 71 -22.62 17.80 13.30
CA VAL A 71 -23.90 18.40 12.93
C VAL A 71 -25.09 17.56 13.41
N LEU A 72 -25.03 16.23 13.27
CA LEU A 72 -26.09 15.33 13.74
C LEU A 72 -26.21 15.31 15.27
N ILE A 73 -25.09 15.33 16.00
CA ILE A 73 -25.07 15.43 17.47
C ILE A 73 -25.68 16.77 17.93
N ILE A 74 -25.27 17.88 17.33
CA ILE A 74 -25.83 19.22 17.63
C ILE A 74 -27.34 19.25 17.33
N ALA A 75 -27.78 18.67 16.20
CA ALA A 75 -29.20 18.58 15.88
C ALA A 75 -29.97 17.74 16.92
N GLY A 76 -29.45 16.58 17.32
CA GLY A 76 -30.05 15.73 18.36
C GLY A 76 -30.17 16.43 19.72
N ILE A 77 -29.18 17.22 20.10
CA ILE A 77 -29.22 18.08 21.30
C ILE A 77 -30.29 19.18 21.13
N ALA A 78 -30.28 19.88 20.01
CA ALA A 78 -31.20 21.00 19.73
C ALA A 78 -32.68 20.59 19.65
N MET A 79 -32.97 19.32 19.32
CA MET A 79 -34.33 18.78 19.36
C MET A 79 -34.90 18.70 20.79
N ASN A 80 -34.05 18.61 21.82
CA ASN A 80 -34.45 18.57 23.23
C ASN A 80 -35.55 17.55 23.55
N LEU A 81 -35.41 16.33 23.02
CA LEU A 81 -36.31 15.20 23.28
C LEU A 81 -35.56 14.11 24.06
N ASP A 82 -36.19 13.53 25.09
CA ASP A 82 -35.58 12.44 25.88
C ASP A 82 -35.15 11.25 25.02
N LEU A 83 -35.92 10.95 23.95
CA LEU A 83 -35.62 9.88 22.99
C LEU A 83 -34.33 10.14 22.18
N MET A 84 -33.86 11.39 22.08
CA MET A 84 -32.57 11.72 21.45
C MET A 84 -31.38 11.55 22.39
N VAL A 85 -31.59 11.44 23.71
CA VAL A 85 -30.48 11.32 24.67
C VAL A 85 -29.61 10.07 24.40
N PRO A 86 -30.16 8.85 24.23
CA PRO A 86 -29.33 7.69 23.88
C PRO A 86 -28.56 7.87 22.56
N PHE A 87 -29.16 8.54 21.57
CA PHE A 87 -28.50 8.85 20.30
C PHE A 87 -27.31 9.79 20.50
N VAL A 88 -27.50 10.92 21.19
CA VAL A 88 -26.43 11.91 21.45
C VAL A 88 -25.25 11.26 22.16
N PHE A 89 -25.51 10.44 23.17
CA PHE A 89 -24.46 9.80 23.97
C PHE A 89 -23.73 8.68 23.24
N VAL A 90 -24.44 7.82 22.50
CA VAL A 90 -23.78 6.78 21.68
C VAL A 90 -23.01 7.41 20.52
N ALA A 91 -23.59 8.39 19.81
CA ALA A 91 -22.90 9.09 18.73
C ALA A 91 -21.66 9.84 19.25
N GLY A 92 -21.76 10.52 20.40
CA GLY A 92 -20.64 11.21 21.04
C GLY A 92 -19.50 10.26 21.44
N SER A 93 -19.82 9.08 22.00
CA SER A 93 -18.82 8.05 22.34
C SER A 93 -18.13 7.45 21.11
N PHE A 94 -18.83 7.32 19.97
CA PHE A 94 -18.30 6.64 18.78
C PHE A 94 -17.61 7.59 17.79
N LEU A 95 -18.03 8.86 17.69
CA LEU A 95 -17.60 9.75 16.60
C LEU A 95 -16.08 9.92 16.55
N MET A 96 -15.45 10.32 17.65
CA MET A 96 -14.01 10.61 17.66
C MET A 96 -13.13 9.36 17.51
N PRO A 97 -13.42 8.21 18.16
CA PRO A 97 -12.76 6.95 17.87
C PRO A 97 -12.86 6.52 16.40
N VAL A 98 -14.06 6.60 15.79
CA VAL A 98 -14.26 6.24 14.38
C VAL A 98 -13.52 7.20 13.44
N VAL A 99 -13.55 8.51 13.69
CA VAL A 99 -12.79 9.51 12.90
C VAL A 99 -11.29 9.22 12.96
N GLY A 100 -10.75 8.91 14.15
CA GLY A 100 -9.34 8.52 14.31
C GLY A 100 -8.98 7.25 13.53
N MET A 101 -9.80 6.20 13.64
CA MET A 101 -9.63 4.96 12.87
C MET A 101 -9.65 5.20 11.36
N ILE A 102 -10.63 5.98 10.86
CA ILE A 102 -10.75 6.28 9.43
C ILE A 102 -9.54 7.09 8.95
N PHE A 103 -9.04 8.04 9.75
CA PHE A 103 -7.80 8.76 9.44
C PHE A 103 -6.60 7.80 9.28
N PHE A 104 -6.39 6.87 10.22
CA PHE A 104 -5.33 5.87 10.10
C PHE A 104 -5.54 4.91 8.91
N TRP A 105 -6.78 4.63 8.53
CA TRP A 105 -7.10 3.82 7.34
C TRP A 105 -6.76 4.55 6.04
N GLU A 106 -7.16 5.82 5.91
CA GLU A 106 -6.79 6.67 4.78
C GLU A 106 -5.27 6.88 4.70
N MET A 107 -4.58 6.96 5.84
CA MET A 107 -3.11 7.03 5.92
C MET A 107 -2.39 5.72 5.59
N ASN A 108 -3.07 4.58 5.45
CA ASN A 108 -2.43 3.30 5.08
C ASN A 108 -2.11 3.23 3.58
N ILE A 109 -1.08 3.98 3.14
CA ILE A 109 -0.58 4.07 1.76
C ILE A 109 -0.41 2.70 1.05
N PRO A 110 0.06 1.62 1.69
CA PRO A 110 0.15 0.29 1.07
C PRO A 110 -1.20 -0.30 0.65
N ARG A 111 -2.32 0.18 1.20
CA ARG A 111 -3.70 -0.25 0.91
C ARG A 111 -3.87 -1.78 0.92
N ASN A 112 -3.21 -2.44 1.88
CA ASN A 112 -3.11 -3.90 2.06
C ASN A 112 -4.12 -4.48 3.06
N ILE A 113 -4.92 -3.65 3.74
CA ILE A 113 -5.94 -4.06 4.71
C ILE A 113 -7.29 -3.58 4.19
N SER A 114 -8.26 -4.50 4.06
CA SER A 114 -9.59 -4.15 3.53
C SER A 114 -10.44 -3.40 4.55
N PHE A 115 -11.37 -2.58 4.09
CA PHE A 115 -12.29 -1.86 4.97
C PHE A 115 -13.09 -2.82 5.88
N THR A 116 -13.55 -3.95 5.33
CA THR A 116 -14.20 -5.02 6.10
C THR A 116 -13.29 -5.57 7.20
N THR A 117 -11.99 -5.71 6.95
CA THR A 117 -11.03 -6.14 7.98
C THR A 117 -10.81 -5.06 9.04
N VAL A 118 -10.80 -3.78 8.68
CA VAL A 118 -10.76 -2.66 9.65
C VAL A 118 -11.99 -2.68 10.55
N LEU A 119 -13.19 -2.89 10.00
CA LEU A 119 -14.41 -3.04 10.80
C LEU A 119 -14.36 -4.26 11.75
N LEU A 120 -13.77 -5.38 11.31
CA LEU A 120 -13.56 -6.55 12.17
C LEU A 120 -12.53 -6.27 13.29
N MET A 121 -11.45 -5.53 13.01
CA MET A 121 -10.49 -5.09 14.02
C MET A 121 -11.15 -4.17 15.06
N PHE A 122 -12.02 -3.26 14.62
CA PHE A 122 -12.81 -2.38 15.49
C PHE A 122 -13.76 -3.20 16.38
N MET A 123 -14.67 -3.97 15.78
CA MET A 123 -15.69 -4.71 16.53
C MET A 123 -15.07 -5.83 17.39
N VAL A 124 -14.42 -6.80 16.75
CA VAL A 124 -13.91 -8.00 17.42
C VAL A 124 -12.69 -7.68 18.27
N GLY A 125 -11.78 -6.85 17.76
CA GLY A 125 -10.58 -6.45 18.50
C GLY A 125 -10.89 -5.57 19.71
N GLY A 126 -11.81 -4.61 19.58
CA GLY A 126 -12.30 -3.79 20.70
C GLY A 126 -12.97 -4.63 21.79
N MET A 127 -13.88 -5.54 21.40
CA MET A 127 -14.53 -6.45 22.36
C MET A 127 -13.55 -7.42 23.03
N LEU A 128 -12.62 -8.03 22.27
CA LEU A 128 -11.59 -8.92 22.84
C LEU A 128 -10.67 -8.19 23.82
N SER A 129 -10.31 -6.93 23.54
CA SER A 129 -9.46 -6.16 24.45
C SER A 129 -10.21 -5.74 25.72
N LEU A 130 -11.52 -5.49 25.69
CA LEU A 130 -12.32 -5.36 26.92
C LEU A 130 -12.34 -6.66 27.74
N VAL A 131 -12.54 -7.82 27.11
CA VAL A 131 -12.50 -9.13 27.79
C VAL A 131 -11.13 -9.40 28.42
N PHE A 132 -10.04 -9.16 27.69
CA PHE A 132 -8.69 -9.31 28.22
C PHE A 132 -8.40 -8.32 29.36
N THR A 133 -8.85 -7.06 29.27
CA THR A 133 -8.76 -6.09 30.37
C THR A 133 -9.48 -6.62 31.63
N THR A 134 -10.71 -7.13 31.49
CA THR A 134 -11.46 -7.68 32.63
C THR A 134 -10.75 -8.87 33.27
N ILE A 135 -10.19 -9.78 32.47
CA ILE A 135 -9.42 -10.94 32.99
C ILE A 135 -8.15 -10.48 33.70
N LEU A 136 -7.37 -9.56 33.11
CA LEU A 136 -6.14 -9.03 33.72
C LEU A 136 -6.45 -8.29 35.03
N GLY A 137 -7.57 -7.56 35.10
CA GLY A 137 -8.03 -6.86 36.30
C GLY A 137 -8.30 -7.76 37.51
N MET A 138 -8.60 -9.05 37.31
CA MET A 138 -8.76 -10.02 38.40
C MET A 138 -7.47 -10.28 39.20
N PHE A 139 -6.31 -9.90 38.65
CA PHE A 139 -4.99 -10.11 39.25
C PHE A 139 -4.37 -8.84 39.84
N TYR A 140 -5.12 -7.72 39.88
CA TYR A 140 -4.64 -6.47 40.47
C TYR A 140 -4.73 -6.52 42.00
N LEU A 141 -3.66 -6.98 42.65
CA LEU A 141 -3.55 -7.08 44.10
C LEU A 141 -2.89 -5.82 44.68
N THR A 142 -3.67 -4.76 44.92
CA THR A 142 -3.16 -3.55 45.57
C THR A 142 -4.24 -2.70 46.24
N ASP A 143 -3.95 -2.19 47.44
CA ASP A 143 -4.78 -1.23 48.17
C ASP A 143 -4.46 0.24 47.80
N SER A 144 -3.42 0.48 46.99
CA SER A 144 -3.03 1.82 46.57
C SER A 144 -3.72 2.24 45.28
N ALA A 145 -4.51 3.33 45.34
CA ALA A 145 -5.18 3.89 44.17
C ALA A 145 -4.21 4.19 43.00
N VAL A 146 -3.01 4.71 43.30
CA VAL A 146 -1.98 4.99 42.28
C VAL A 146 -1.47 3.69 41.63
N ALA A 147 -1.23 2.66 42.42
CA ALA A 147 -0.79 1.35 41.91
C ALA A 147 -1.91 0.66 41.11
N LEU A 148 -3.18 0.87 41.46
CA LEU A 148 -4.33 0.39 40.72
C LEU A 148 -4.41 1.06 39.33
N TYR A 149 -4.33 2.38 39.23
CA TYR A 149 -4.36 3.08 37.93
C TYR A 149 -3.15 2.74 37.05
N VAL A 150 -1.96 2.54 37.63
CA VAL A 150 -0.79 2.03 36.89
C VAL A 150 -1.04 0.60 36.39
N SER A 151 -1.64 -0.27 37.21
CA SER A 151 -2.00 -1.64 36.81
C SER A 151 -3.04 -1.66 35.69
N VAL A 152 -4.07 -0.82 35.78
CA VAL A 152 -5.08 -0.60 34.72
C VAL A 152 -4.39 -0.16 33.43
N GLY A 153 -3.66 0.95 33.44
CA GLY A 153 -2.99 1.47 32.23
C GLY A 153 -2.04 0.47 31.55
N ILE A 154 -1.33 -0.36 32.33
CA ILE A 154 -0.50 -1.46 31.79
C ILE A 154 -1.37 -2.58 31.21
N GLY A 155 -2.29 -3.14 31.99
CA GLY A 155 -3.08 -4.30 31.57
C GLY A 155 -3.99 -3.99 30.38
N GLU A 156 -4.52 -2.79 30.31
CA GLU A 156 -5.32 -2.26 29.21
C GLU A 156 -4.57 -2.16 27.88
N GLU A 157 -3.33 -1.68 27.89
CA GLU A 157 -2.52 -1.58 26.67
C GLU A 157 -1.96 -2.95 26.25
N VAL A 158 -1.69 -3.84 27.22
CA VAL A 158 -1.40 -5.26 26.96
C VAL A 158 -2.62 -5.96 26.35
N ALA A 159 -3.83 -5.71 26.85
CA ALA A 159 -5.07 -6.29 26.32
C ALA A 159 -5.33 -5.87 24.86
N LYS A 160 -5.17 -4.58 24.54
CA LYS A 160 -5.26 -4.07 23.16
C LYS A 160 -4.19 -4.69 22.25
N LEU A 161 -2.97 -4.88 22.75
CA LEU A 161 -1.90 -5.56 22.03
C LEU A 161 -2.20 -7.04 21.74
N LEU A 162 -2.72 -7.78 22.74
CA LEU A 162 -3.11 -9.19 22.59
C LEU A 162 -4.21 -9.35 21.54
N ALA A 163 -5.21 -8.46 21.54
CA ALA A 163 -6.23 -8.43 20.49
C ALA A 163 -5.63 -8.12 19.11
N ALA A 164 -4.77 -7.10 19.01
CA ALA A 164 -4.10 -6.73 17.75
C ALA A 164 -3.20 -7.85 17.19
N ALA A 165 -2.57 -8.66 18.04
CA ALA A 165 -1.66 -9.74 17.64
C ALA A 165 -2.29 -10.77 16.67
N VAL A 166 -3.62 -10.97 16.73
CA VAL A 166 -4.38 -11.84 15.82
C VAL A 166 -4.16 -11.47 14.34
N TRP A 167 -4.04 -10.17 14.04
CA TRP A 167 -3.77 -9.64 12.71
C TRP A 167 -2.28 -9.38 12.49
N LEU A 168 -1.56 -8.86 13.50
CA LEU A 168 -0.14 -8.53 13.39
C LEU A 168 0.79 -9.74 13.21
N ARG A 169 0.34 -10.97 13.50
CA ARG A 169 1.19 -12.18 13.42
C ARG A 169 1.73 -12.53 12.03
N LYS A 170 1.04 -12.13 10.95
CA LYS A 170 1.34 -12.52 9.56
C LYS A 170 2.48 -11.71 8.93
N LYS A 171 3.14 -12.27 7.89
CA LYS A 171 4.20 -11.61 7.10
C LYS A 171 3.71 -10.46 6.20
N ASP A 172 2.44 -10.46 5.81
CA ASP A 172 1.80 -9.39 5.01
C ASP A 172 1.80 -8.03 5.72
N THR A 173 1.80 -8.05 7.05
CA THR A 173 1.78 -6.88 7.93
C THR A 173 3.21 -6.47 8.26
N LYS A 174 3.89 -5.89 7.25
CA LYS A 174 5.29 -5.43 7.32
C LYS A 174 5.50 -3.91 7.24
N TYR A 175 4.45 -3.16 6.92
CA TYR A 175 4.49 -1.71 6.85
C TYR A 175 4.04 -1.10 8.18
N VAL A 176 4.81 -0.14 8.70
CA VAL A 176 4.51 0.53 9.97
C VAL A 176 3.10 1.15 9.96
N LEU A 177 2.69 1.74 8.83
CA LEU A 177 1.35 2.31 8.65
C LEU A 177 0.23 1.26 8.80
N SER A 178 0.46 0.01 8.35
CA SER A 178 -0.48 -1.09 8.55
C SER A 178 -0.55 -1.52 10.02
N GLY A 179 0.59 -1.52 10.72
CA GLY A 179 0.63 -1.74 12.18
C GLY A 179 -0.14 -0.68 12.95
N MET A 180 0.09 0.60 12.62
CA MET A 180 -0.66 1.72 13.20
C MET A 180 -2.16 1.61 12.94
N LEU A 181 -2.58 1.24 11.73
CA LEU A 181 -4.00 1.01 11.41
C LEU A 181 -4.62 -0.12 12.25
N VAL A 182 -3.93 -1.26 12.40
CA VAL A 182 -4.44 -2.37 13.24
C VAL A 182 -4.62 -1.90 14.68
N GLY A 183 -3.61 -1.22 15.23
CA GLY A 183 -3.68 -0.63 16.58
C GLY A 183 -4.82 0.39 16.71
N ALA A 184 -4.89 1.35 15.81
CA ALA A 184 -5.93 2.40 15.80
C ALA A 184 -7.35 1.81 15.74
N ALA A 185 -7.58 0.78 14.92
CA ALA A 185 -8.89 0.14 14.81
C ALA A 185 -9.29 -0.56 16.12
N VAL A 186 -8.38 -1.36 16.70
CA VAL A 186 -8.61 -2.03 18.00
C VAL A 186 -8.84 -1.00 19.11
N GLY A 187 -7.98 0.03 19.21
CA GLY A 187 -8.08 1.09 20.21
C GLY A 187 -9.32 1.97 20.05
N ALA A 188 -9.79 2.18 18.81
CA ALA A 188 -11.05 2.88 18.55
C ALA A 188 -12.27 2.05 18.98
N GLY A 189 -12.27 0.75 18.69
CA GLY A 189 -13.32 -0.17 19.13
C GLY A 189 -13.42 -0.21 20.66
N PHE A 190 -12.27 -0.35 21.32
CA PHE A 190 -12.15 -0.26 22.78
C PHE A 190 -12.72 1.07 23.31
N SER A 191 -12.19 2.20 22.83
CA SER A 191 -12.54 3.54 23.31
C SER A 191 -14.04 3.87 23.13
N ALA A 192 -14.64 3.45 22.02
CA ALA A 192 -16.05 3.70 21.74
C ALA A 192 -16.97 2.90 22.68
N LEU A 193 -16.70 1.60 22.84
CA LEU A 193 -17.47 0.70 23.70
C LEU A 193 -17.31 1.07 25.18
N GLU A 194 -16.09 1.31 25.63
CA GLU A 194 -15.79 1.72 27.00
C GLU A 194 -16.49 3.06 27.32
N SER A 195 -16.36 4.07 26.45
CA SER A 195 -17.01 5.38 26.67
C SER A 195 -18.53 5.29 26.70
N ALA A 196 -19.14 4.42 25.88
CA ALA A 196 -20.58 4.17 25.95
C ALA A 196 -20.97 3.51 27.29
N GLY A 197 -20.16 2.57 27.79
CA GLY A 197 -20.35 1.93 29.09
C GLY A 197 -20.30 2.92 30.27
N TYR A 198 -19.33 3.85 30.27
CA TYR A 198 -19.26 4.90 31.30
C TYR A 198 -20.53 5.76 31.33
N ASN A 199 -21.01 6.19 30.17
CA ASN A 199 -22.17 7.06 30.01
C ASN A 199 -23.50 6.41 30.43
N ILE A 200 -23.59 5.08 30.38
CA ILE A 200 -24.81 4.32 30.70
C ILE A 200 -24.79 3.79 32.14
N VAL A 201 -23.66 3.26 32.61
CA VAL A 201 -23.59 2.46 33.84
C VAL A 201 -22.87 3.19 34.98
N ARG A 202 -21.69 3.74 34.73
CA ARG A 202 -20.78 4.18 35.80
C ARG A 202 -21.08 5.58 36.35
N SER A 203 -21.79 6.41 35.58
CA SER A 203 -22.09 7.80 35.96
C SER A 203 -23.44 7.97 36.68
N GLY A 204 -24.19 6.89 36.91
CA GLY A 204 -25.54 6.95 37.50
C GLY A 204 -26.61 7.62 36.62
N GLY A 205 -26.27 7.96 35.37
CA GLY A 205 -27.10 8.67 34.42
C GLY A 205 -26.29 9.33 33.31
N TRP A 206 -26.98 10.02 32.40
CA TRP A 206 -26.41 10.61 31.19
C TRP A 206 -25.52 11.84 31.46
N ASN A 207 -24.22 11.63 31.71
CA ASN A 207 -23.28 12.72 32.05
C ASN A 207 -22.65 13.38 30.81
N PHE A 208 -23.23 14.49 30.34
CA PHE A 208 -22.79 15.20 29.13
C PHE A 208 -21.36 15.75 29.23
N SER A 209 -20.94 16.25 30.40
CA SER A 209 -19.60 16.82 30.56
C SER A 209 -18.51 15.75 30.44
N GLN A 210 -18.77 14.55 30.98
CA GLN A 210 -17.89 13.38 30.84
C GLN A 210 -17.86 12.84 29.42
N MET A 211 -19.00 12.77 28.73
CA MET A 211 -19.06 12.41 27.30
C MET A 211 -18.22 13.37 26.47
N LEU A 212 -18.38 14.69 26.66
CA LEU A 212 -17.64 15.71 25.93
C LEU A 212 -16.13 15.65 26.23
N LEU A 213 -15.75 15.49 27.51
CA LEU A 213 -14.35 15.31 27.91
C LEU A 213 -13.72 14.11 27.20
N ARG A 214 -14.35 12.93 27.28
CA ARG A 214 -13.84 11.71 26.64
C ARG A 214 -13.76 11.86 25.11
N ALA A 215 -14.73 12.52 24.48
CA ALA A 215 -14.70 12.81 23.04
C ALA A 215 -13.54 13.76 22.66
N MET A 216 -13.35 14.87 23.37
CA MET A 216 -12.30 15.86 23.09
C MET A 216 -10.90 15.26 23.12
N TYR A 217 -10.62 14.38 24.10
CA TYR A 217 -9.30 13.79 24.30
C TYR A 217 -9.08 12.45 23.55
N ALA A 218 -10.12 11.85 22.96
CA ALA A 218 -10.06 10.54 22.32
C ALA A 218 -8.97 10.38 21.23
N ILE A 219 -8.62 11.47 20.51
CA ILE A 219 -7.58 11.44 19.48
C ILE A 219 -6.24 11.01 20.08
N GLY A 220 -5.81 11.64 21.18
CA GLY A 220 -4.61 11.27 21.94
C GLY A 220 -4.88 10.28 23.08
N GLY A 221 -5.96 9.50 23.02
CA GLY A 221 -6.24 8.39 23.94
C GLY A 221 -5.96 7.03 23.30
N HIS A 222 -6.78 6.01 23.62
CA HIS A 222 -6.56 4.61 23.21
C HIS A 222 -6.35 4.39 21.70
N VAL A 223 -6.94 5.23 20.83
CA VAL A 223 -6.71 5.16 19.37
C VAL A 223 -5.22 5.38 19.07
N SER A 224 -4.62 6.44 19.64
CA SER A 224 -3.21 6.76 19.45
C SER A 224 -2.30 5.82 20.23
N TRP A 225 -2.62 5.46 21.48
CA TRP A 225 -1.83 4.51 22.27
C TRP A 225 -1.69 3.15 21.58
N ALA A 226 -2.80 2.57 21.12
CA ALA A 226 -2.78 1.32 20.40
C ALA A 226 -2.07 1.45 19.04
N ALA A 227 -2.27 2.55 18.31
CA ALA A 227 -1.56 2.82 17.05
C ALA A 227 -0.04 2.96 17.22
N ILE A 228 0.41 3.65 18.28
CA ILE A 228 1.82 3.80 18.66
C ILE A 228 2.43 2.42 18.92
N THR A 229 1.80 1.64 19.81
CA THR A 229 2.30 0.33 20.25
C THR A 229 2.34 -0.67 19.09
N ALA A 230 1.27 -0.78 18.29
CA ALA A 230 1.20 -1.69 17.15
C ALA A 230 2.09 -1.25 15.98
N GLY A 231 2.21 0.06 15.72
CA GLY A 231 3.13 0.62 14.74
C GLY A 231 4.60 0.36 15.09
N ALA A 232 4.97 0.54 16.37
CA ALA A 232 6.30 0.20 16.87
C ALA A 232 6.59 -1.30 16.80
N LEU A 233 5.60 -2.16 17.10
CA LEU A 233 5.76 -3.61 16.95
C LEU A 233 6.04 -4.01 15.49
N VAL A 234 5.31 -3.45 14.52
CA VAL A 234 5.54 -3.72 13.09
C VAL A 234 6.87 -3.13 12.60
N TRP A 235 7.29 -1.98 13.13
CA TRP A 235 8.61 -1.42 12.87
C TRP A 235 9.73 -2.39 13.28
N VAL A 236 9.67 -2.99 14.47
CA VAL A 236 10.70 -3.95 14.90
C VAL A 236 10.58 -5.33 14.23
N LYS A 237 9.35 -5.77 13.92
CA LYS A 237 9.05 -7.05 13.25
C LYS A 237 9.43 -7.07 11.76
N LYS A 238 9.27 -5.95 11.06
CA LYS A 238 9.46 -5.85 9.60
C LYS A 238 8.67 -6.95 8.85
N ASP A 239 9.30 -7.63 7.90
CA ASP A 239 8.78 -8.72 7.08
C ASP A 239 8.82 -10.11 7.73
N GLU A 240 9.38 -10.22 8.94
CA GLU A 240 9.38 -11.46 9.71
C GLU A 240 7.97 -11.81 10.26
N GLU A 241 7.81 -13.04 10.76
CA GLU A 241 6.66 -13.44 11.58
C GLU A 241 6.80 -12.92 13.01
N LEU A 242 5.67 -12.70 13.69
CA LEU A 242 5.69 -12.23 15.08
C LEU A 242 6.28 -13.32 15.99
N SER A 243 7.27 -12.93 16.80
CA SER A 243 8.02 -13.83 17.67
C SER A 243 8.53 -13.10 18.92
N ALA A 244 8.94 -13.85 19.94
CA ALA A 244 9.30 -13.29 21.25
C ALA A 244 10.43 -12.24 21.21
N LYS A 245 11.35 -12.29 20.22
CA LYS A 245 12.41 -11.29 20.07
C LYS A 245 11.88 -9.89 19.72
N HIS A 246 10.73 -9.80 19.03
CA HIS A 246 10.08 -8.53 18.71
C HIS A 246 9.46 -7.90 19.96
N LEU A 247 8.84 -8.71 20.82
CA LEU A 247 8.26 -8.27 22.10
C LEU A 247 9.32 -7.84 23.13
N ARG A 248 10.56 -8.31 23.00
CA ARG A 248 11.71 -7.91 23.84
C ARG A 248 12.53 -6.76 23.26
N ASN A 249 12.13 -6.18 22.13
CA ASN A 249 12.90 -5.11 21.50
C ASN A 249 12.71 -3.76 22.25
N PRO A 250 13.78 -3.02 22.57
CA PRO A 250 13.67 -1.77 23.35
C PRO A 250 12.84 -0.68 22.68
N VAL A 251 12.77 -0.62 21.35
CA VAL A 251 11.92 0.36 20.63
C VAL A 251 10.44 0.05 20.84
N PHE A 252 10.07 -1.22 20.78
CA PHE A 252 8.70 -1.66 21.03
C PHE A 252 8.33 -1.52 22.52
N LEU A 253 9.21 -1.95 23.42
CA LEU A 253 9.00 -1.82 24.86
C LEU A 253 8.88 -0.35 25.29
N GLY A 254 9.69 0.56 24.71
CA GLY A 254 9.58 2.00 24.95
C GLY A 254 8.24 2.58 24.46
N ALA A 255 7.73 2.13 23.32
CA ALA A 255 6.42 2.54 22.81
C ALA A 255 5.26 2.02 23.68
N LEU A 256 5.33 0.76 24.13
CA LEU A 256 4.36 0.17 25.06
C LEU A 256 4.38 0.88 26.42
N ALA A 257 5.57 1.14 26.98
CA ALA A 257 5.72 1.84 28.26
C ALA A 257 5.26 3.30 28.18
N PHE A 258 5.51 3.99 27.05
CA PHE A 258 4.96 5.33 26.81
C PHE A 258 3.43 5.33 26.79
N SER A 259 2.83 4.39 26.05
CA SER A 259 1.37 4.24 25.98
C SER A 259 0.76 3.91 27.34
N ALA A 260 1.24 2.87 28.02
CA ALA A 260 0.75 2.47 29.34
C ALA A 260 0.97 3.56 30.42
N GLY A 261 2.12 4.26 30.39
CA GLY A 261 2.42 5.34 31.33
C GLY A 261 1.56 6.57 31.12
N THR A 262 1.39 7.02 29.87
CA THR A 262 0.50 8.16 29.57
C THR A 262 -0.98 7.83 29.77
N HIS A 263 -1.36 6.55 29.67
CA HIS A 263 -2.68 6.05 30.03
C HIS A 263 -2.90 6.02 31.55
N ALA A 264 -1.97 5.49 32.34
CA ALA A 264 -2.05 5.55 33.80
C ALA A 264 -2.14 6.99 34.33
N LEU A 265 -1.44 7.94 33.68
CA LEU A 265 -1.59 9.37 33.94
C LEU A 265 -2.98 9.89 33.56
N TRP A 266 -3.56 9.45 32.43
CA TRP A 266 -4.93 9.80 32.05
C TRP A 266 -5.96 9.34 33.09
N ASP A 267 -5.79 8.21 33.75
CA ASP A 267 -6.71 7.76 34.80
C ASP A 267 -6.54 8.53 36.12
N LEU A 268 -5.33 9.05 36.40
CA LEU A 268 -5.01 9.80 37.62
C LEU A 268 -5.51 11.25 37.63
N TYR A 269 -5.71 11.89 36.47
CA TYR A 269 -5.87 13.34 36.35
C TYR A 269 -7.31 13.93 36.23
N PRO A 270 -8.33 13.26 35.69
CA PRO A 270 -9.68 13.82 35.53
C PRO A 270 -10.29 14.27 36.86
N GLY A 271 -10.62 15.56 36.97
CA GLY A 271 -11.12 16.17 38.21
C GLY A 271 -10.04 16.70 39.16
N SER A 272 -8.75 16.50 38.86
CA SER A 272 -7.64 17.07 39.64
C SER A 272 -7.27 18.50 39.21
N ALA A 273 -6.54 19.21 40.08
CA ALA A 273 -5.94 20.52 39.77
C ALA A 273 -4.94 20.50 38.58
N LEU A 274 -4.48 19.30 38.18
CA LEU A 274 -3.54 19.10 37.07
C LEU A 274 -4.25 18.75 35.74
N SER A 275 -5.58 18.75 35.72
CA SER A 275 -6.38 18.54 34.49
C SER A 275 -6.01 19.45 33.30
N PRO A 276 -5.51 20.70 33.43
CA PRO A 276 -5.01 21.46 32.29
C PRO A 276 -3.81 20.82 31.56
N LEU A 277 -3.00 20.02 32.27
CA LEU A 277 -1.86 19.31 31.68
C LEU A 277 -2.29 18.17 30.75
N LEU A 278 -3.53 17.65 30.87
CA LEU A 278 -4.06 16.63 29.97
C LEU A 278 -4.00 17.07 28.49
N PHE A 279 -4.17 18.36 28.21
CA PHE A 279 -4.05 18.90 26.85
C PHE A 279 -2.60 18.83 26.34
N VAL A 280 -1.62 19.14 27.19
CA VAL A 280 -0.19 19.03 26.85
C VAL A 280 0.20 17.58 26.62
N PHE A 281 -0.28 16.65 27.46
CA PHE A 281 -0.07 15.22 27.27
C PHE A 281 -0.74 14.70 25.99
N ASN A 282 -1.95 15.15 25.66
CA ASN A 282 -2.64 14.76 24.42
C ASN A 282 -1.85 15.20 23.18
N ILE A 283 -1.34 16.44 23.17
CA ILE A 283 -0.43 16.94 22.12
C ILE A 283 0.83 16.07 22.01
N LEU A 284 1.45 15.70 23.14
CA LEU A 284 2.63 14.84 23.15
C LEU A 284 2.34 13.44 22.57
N ILE A 285 1.21 12.83 22.94
CA ILE A 285 0.79 11.51 22.43
C ILE A 285 0.54 11.57 20.92
N VAL A 286 -0.19 12.58 20.45
CA VAL A 286 -0.43 12.82 19.02
C VAL A 286 0.87 13.09 18.27
N TRP A 287 1.84 13.79 18.88
CA TRP A 287 3.16 14.02 18.31
C TRP A 287 3.99 12.73 18.21
N VAL A 288 3.97 11.85 19.22
CA VAL A 288 4.63 10.53 19.16
C VAL A 288 3.99 9.65 18.09
N ALA A 289 2.65 9.60 18.01
CA ALA A 289 1.93 8.92 16.93
C ALA A 289 2.33 9.47 15.55
N TYR A 290 2.41 10.79 15.40
CA TYR A 290 2.88 11.44 14.18
C TYR A 290 4.32 11.05 13.82
N MET A 291 5.24 10.95 14.79
CA MET A 291 6.64 10.56 14.54
C MET A 291 6.75 9.12 14.00
N ILE A 292 5.95 8.18 14.55
CA ILE A 292 5.87 6.80 14.04
C ILE A 292 5.22 6.78 12.65
N MET A 293 4.14 7.54 12.44
CA MET A 293 3.46 7.66 11.15
C MET A 293 4.39 8.23 10.07
N LYS A 294 5.15 9.29 10.38
CA LYS A 294 6.17 9.87 9.48
C LYS A 294 7.23 8.85 9.10
N ARG A 295 7.67 8.02 10.06
CA ARG A 295 8.59 6.91 9.79
C ARG A 295 7.97 5.85 8.87
N GLY A 296 6.69 5.53 9.05
CA GLY A 296 5.94 4.64 8.16
C GLY A 296 5.75 5.18 6.75
N VAL A 297 5.48 6.48 6.59
CA VAL A 297 5.45 7.14 5.27
C VAL A 297 6.82 7.05 4.60
N ASN A 298 7.91 7.35 5.32
CA ASN A 298 9.27 7.24 4.78
C ASN A 298 9.62 5.80 4.36
N GLN A 299 9.28 4.80 5.18
CA GLN A 299 9.47 3.37 4.87
C GLN A 299 8.76 2.99 3.55
N VAL A 300 7.52 3.43 3.36
CA VAL A 300 6.75 3.16 2.15
C VAL A 300 7.32 3.90 0.94
N VAL A 301 7.78 5.14 1.11
CA VAL A 301 8.46 5.89 0.03
C VAL A 301 9.74 5.18 -0.41
N GLU A 302 10.59 4.75 0.52
CA GLU A 302 11.83 4.02 0.24
C GLU A 302 11.58 2.71 -0.50
N ILE A 303 10.61 1.91 -0.03
CA ILE A 303 10.21 0.65 -0.69
C ILE A 303 9.67 0.91 -2.10
N SER A 304 8.89 1.98 -2.30
CA SER A 304 8.33 2.31 -3.61
C SER A 304 9.39 2.81 -4.59
N LEU A 305 10.38 3.57 -4.12
CA LEU A 305 11.51 4.03 -4.94
C LEU A 305 12.38 2.85 -5.38
N ARG A 306 12.79 1.98 -4.46
CA ARG A 306 13.54 0.75 -4.79
C ARG A 306 12.80 -0.12 -5.81
N ALA A 307 11.52 -0.41 -5.57
CA ALA A 307 10.72 -1.23 -6.49
C ALA A 307 10.54 -0.60 -7.90
N ASN A 308 10.66 0.73 -8.03
CA ASN A 308 10.70 1.41 -9.34
C ASN A 308 12.10 1.36 -9.97
N GLU A 309 13.16 1.52 -9.17
CA GLU A 309 14.55 1.37 -9.61
C GLU A 309 14.83 -0.07 -10.09
N ASP A 310 14.41 -1.09 -9.34
CA ASP A 310 14.50 -2.50 -9.74
C ASP A 310 13.79 -2.79 -11.07
N ARG A 311 12.63 -2.16 -11.30
CA ARG A 311 11.89 -2.24 -12.58
C ARG A 311 12.64 -1.55 -13.73
N LEU A 312 13.28 -0.43 -13.47
CA LEU A 312 14.10 0.30 -14.44
C LEU A 312 15.36 -0.51 -14.80
N THR A 313 16.08 -1.02 -13.80
CA THR A 313 17.26 -1.89 -13.98
C THR A 313 16.89 -3.14 -14.76
N PHE A 314 15.84 -3.88 -14.34
CA PHE A 314 15.35 -5.04 -15.09
C PHE A 314 14.97 -4.69 -16.53
N ALA A 315 14.34 -3.53 -16.75
CA ALA A 315 13.98 -3.08 -18.09
C ALA A 315 15.19 -2.68 -18.96
N MET A 316 16.27 -2.16 -18.35
CA MET A 316 17.52 -1.86 -19.04
C MET A 316 18.32 -3.13 -19.35
N ASP A 317 18.43 -4.06 -18.41
CA ASP A 317 19.16 -5.32 -18.56
C ASP A 317 18.57 -6.27 -19.62
N HIS A 318 17.29 -6.10 -19.96
CA HIS A 318 16.54 -6.94 -20.90
C HIS A 318 16.14 -6.21 -22.21
N ASP A 319 16.82 -5.11 -22.58
CA ASP A 319 16.55 -4.29 -23.77
C ASP A 319 15.10 -3.73 -23.87
N PHE A 320 14.34 -3.67 -22.77
CA PHE A 320 12.97 -3.11 -22.79
C PHE A 320 12.94 -1.58 -22.81
N LEU A 321 14.08 -0.93 -22.52
CA LEU A 321 14.31 0.50 -22.65
C LEU A 321 15.65 0.69 -23.39
N GLU A 322 15.61 1.17 -24.64
CA GLU A 322 16.83 1.68 -25.26
C GLU A 322 17.29 2.92 -24.47
N PRO A 323 18.58 3.03 -24.11
CA PRO A 323 19.11 4.28 -23.56
C PRO A 323 18.97 5.36 -24.63
N LEU A 324 18.41 6.52 -24.25
CA LEU A 324 18.30 7.68 -25.14
C LEU A 324 19.69 8.03 -25.70
N SER A 325 19.88 7.75 -26.98
CA SER A 325 21.10 8.01 -27.75
C SER A 325 21.29 9.52 -27.96
N GLY A 326 21.73 10.20 -26.91
CA GLY A 326 21.92 11.65 -26.92
C GLY A 326 22.71 12.23 -25.74
N VAL A 327 22.96 11.47 -24.66
CA VAL A 327 23.81 11.93 -23.54
C VAL A 327 25.00 11.00 -23.37
N ALA A 328 26.15 11.43 -23.87
CA ALA A 328 27.41 10.73 -23.69
C ALA A 328 27.85 10.76 -22.21
N GLN A 329 27.59 9.68 -21.48
CA GLN A 329 28.26 9.45 -20.20
C GLN A 329 29.71 9.05 -20.46
N ALA A 330 30.63 9.98 -20.20
CA ALA A 330 32.05 9.75 -20.31
C ALA A 330 32.50 8.69 -19.28
N ARG A 331 32.76 7.46 -19.74
CA ARG A 331 33.54 6.50 -18.95
C ARG A 331 35.00 6.97 -18.90
N PRO A 332 35.66 7.01 -17.73
CA PRO A 332 37.10 7.29 -17.66
C PRO A 332 37.86 6.18 -18.38
N ARG A 333 38.78 6.55 -19.28
CA ARG A 333 39.66 5.61 -19.97
C ARG A 333 40.74 5.10 -18.99
N PRO A 334 41.05 3.79 -18.96
CA PRO A 334 42.29 3.31 -18.36
C PRO A 334 43.51 3.89 -19.10
N SER A 335 44.53 4.31 -18.36
CA SER A 335 45.81 4.77 -18.90
C SER A 335 46.64 3.59 -19.42
N ARG A 336 47.28 3.78 -20.58
CA ARG A 336 48.31 2.87 -21.13
C ARG A 336 49.67 3.10 -20.45
N PRO A 337 50.46 2.03 -20.23
CA PRO A 337 51.92 2.08 -20.20
C PRO A 337 52.59 1.72 -21.55
N ILE A 338 53.91 1.95 -21.63
CA ILE A 338 54.81 2.02 -22.81
C ILE A 338 56.20 1.51 -22.34
N SER A 339 57.07 0.76 -23.04
CA SER A 339 57.11 0.16 -24.41
C SER A 339 58.05 -1.08 -24.41
N GLY A 340 58.01 -1.91 -25.46
CA GLY A 340 59.08 -2.88 -25.84
C GLY A 340 58.62 -4.35 -25.90
N GLY A 341 59.07 -5.19 -26.84
CA GLY A 341 59.92 -4.97 -28.02
C GLY A 341 60.10 -6.28 -28.84
N GLU A 342 60.47 -6.15 -30.12
CA GLU A 342 61.11 -7.16 -31.02
C GLU A 342 60.42 -8.50 -31.40
N MET A 343 59.89 -8.53 -32.64
CA MET A 343 60.36 -9.35 -33.80
C MET A 343 60.21 -10.90 -33.82
N PRO A 344 60.27 -11.58 -35.01
CA PRO A 344 59.13 -12.44 -35.44
C PRO A 344 59.46 -13.93 -35.71
N GLY A 345 58.43 -14.76 -35.96
CA GLY A 345 58.65 -16.15 -36.38
C GLY A 345 57.45 -16.95 -36.92
N VAL A 346 57.60 -17.43 -38.16
CA VAL A 346 57.12 -18.71 -38.74
C VAL A 346 55.60 -18.94 -38.91
N ALA A 347 55.23 -19.29 -40.15
CA ALA A 347 53.90 -19.79 -40.53
C ALA A 347 53.89 -21.33 -40.66
N VAL A 348 52.76 -21.97 -40.34
CA VAL A 348 52.42 -23.33 -40.80
C VAL A 348 50.97 -23.33 -41.28
N ARG A 349 50.74 -23.81 -42.51
CA ARG A 349 49.40 -24.11 -43.03
C ARG A 349 49.06 -25.57 -42.71
N HIS A 350 47.79 -25.84 -42.40
CA HIS A 350 47.11 -27.02 -42.93
C HIS A 350 45.64 -26.68 -43.20
N GLY A 351 45.08 -27.22 -44.29
CA GLY A 351 43.64 -27.22 -44.53
C GLY A 351 42.94 -28.18 -43.55
N GLY A 352 41.63 -28.30 -43.55
CA GLY A 352 40.65 -27.77 -44.49
C GLY A 352 39.37 -28.55 -44.26
N GLY A 353 38.36 -27.90 -43.70
CA GLY A 353 37.10 -28.53 -43.32
C GLY A 353 36.02 -27.47 -43.25
N MET A 354 34.98 -27.63 -44.04
CA MET A 354 33.80 -26.77 -44.05
C MET A 354 33.16 -26.77 -42.65
N PRO A 355 33.09 -25.65 -41.92
CA PRO A 355 32.13 -25.52 -40.84
C PRO A 355 30.77 -25.32 -41.49
N GLY A 356 29.83 -26.24 -41.27
CA GLY A 356 28.44 -26.02 -41.64
C GLY A 356 27.95 -24.70 -41.03
N VAL A 357 27.08 -23.99 -41.75
CA VAL A 357 26.49 -22.73 -41.26
C VAL A 357 25.62 -23.05 -40.06
N ALA A 358 26.23 -23.02 -38.87
CA ALA A 358 25.53 -22.97 -37.61
C ALA A 358 24.74 -21.66 -37.59
N VAL A 359 23.44 -21.76 -37.81
CA VAL A 359 22.50 -20.64 -37.65
C VAL A 359 22.58 -20.22 -36.19
N GLN A 360 23.42 -19.23 -35.90
CA GLN A 360 23.47 -18.61 -34.59
C GLN A 360 22.08 -18.08 -34.25
N SER A 361 21.65 -18.32 -33.01
CA SER A 361 20.28 -18.07 -32.54
C SER A 361 19.95 -16.57 -32.48
N GLY A 362 19.76 -15.94 -33.64
CA GLY A 362 19.26 -14.58 -33.80
C GLY A 362 17.82 -14.50 -33.33
N GLY A 363 17.63 -14.21 -32.04
CA GLY A 363 16.33 -14.24 -31.39
C GLY A 363 15.30 -13.37 -32.11
N ILE A 364 14.16 -13.97 -32.47
CA ILE A 364 13.04 -13.28 -33.08
C ILE A 364 12.38 -12.34 -32.04
N ARG A 365 12.08 -11.11 -32.44
CA ARG A 365 11.42 -10.09 -31.63
C ARG A 365 10.09 -9.68 -32.27
N LEU A 366 9.12 -9.37 -31.43
CA LEU A 366 7.89 -8.68 -31.79
C LEU A 366 8.08 -7.19 -31.47
N GLN A 367 8.21 -6.34 -32.49
CA GLN A 367 8.34 -4.89 -32.32
C GLN A 367 6.97 -4.23 -32.51
N CYS A 368 6.53 -3.38 -31.58
CA CYS A 368 5.32 -2.59 -31.77
C CYS A 368 5.62 -1.32 -32.58
N VAL A 369 4.94 -1.18 -33.72
CA VAL A 369 5.07 -0.06 -34.67
C VAL A 369 4.09 1.07 -34.31
N LYS A 370 2.87 0.72 -33.91
CA LYS A 370 1.82 1.68 -33.49
C LYS A 370 0.97 1.09 -32.37
N GLY A 371 0.36 1.96 -31.57
CA GLY A 371 -0.60 1.57 -30.54
C GLY A 371 -0.06 1.66 -29.11
N ALA A 372 -0.72 0.94 -28.20
CA ALA A 372 -0.51 0.97 -26.76
C ALA A 372 0.91 0.59 -26.30
N PHE A 373 1.71 -0.02 -27.18
CA PHE A 373 3.10 -0.41 -26.93
C PHE A 373 4.09 0.21 -27.91
N SER A 374 3.71 1.24 -28.69
CA SER A 374 4.54 1.81 -29.77
C SER A 374 5.99 2.08 -29.33
N GLY A 375 6.95 1.66 -30.15
CA GLY A 375 8.39 1.76 -29.88
C GLY A 375 8.96 0.65 -28.97
N ARG A 376 8.14 -0.19 -28.33
CA ARG A 376 8.61 -1.31 -27.50
C ARG A 376 8.88 -2.54 -28.35
N ARG A 377 9.87 -3.36 -27.94
CA ARG A 377 10.16 -4.67 -28.50
C ARG A 377 10.02 -5.75 -27.43
N PHE A 378 9.51 -6.92 -27.82
CA PHE A 378 9.32 -8.08 -26.96
C PHE A 378 10.11 -9.26 -27.53
N ALA A 379 10.96 -9.89 -26.72
CA ALA A 379 11.62 -11.13 -27.11
C ALA A 379 10.61 -12.27 -27.13
N LEU A 380 10.67 -13.14 -28.15
CA LEU A 380 9.81 -14.32 -28.23
C LEU A 380 10.59 -15.55 -27.78
N THR A 381 10.11 -16.18 -26.70
CA THR A 381 10.73 -17.37 -26.10
C THR A 381 9.66 -18.44 -25.86
N GLY A 382 9.23 -19.11 -26.92
CA GLY A 382 8.16 -20.10 -26.89
C GLY A 382 6.77 -19.51 -27.20
N ARG A 383 5.78 -19.80 -26.35
CA ARG A 383 4.40 -19.30 -26.49
C ARG A 383 4.25 -17.96 -25.78
N VAL A 384 3.61 -17.00 -26.44
CA VAL A 384 3.24 -15.69 -25.87
C VAL A 384 1.78 -15.41 -26.20
N ARG A 385 0.90 -15.39 -25.19
CA ARG A 385 -0.52 -15.05 -25.36
C ARG A 385 -0.75 -13.56 -25.14
N ILE A 386 -1.67 -13.00 -25.91
CA ILE A 386 -1.91 -11.56 -26.02
C ILE A 386 -3.40 -11.26 -25.82
N GLY A 387 -3.72 -10.28 -24.98
CA GLY A 387 -5.10 -9.88 -24.66
C GLY A 387 -5.18 -8.82 -23.57
N ARG A 388 -6.39 -8.48 -23.12
CA ARG A 388 -6.63 -7.50 -22.03
C ARG A 388 -6.73 -8.12 -20.62
N ASP A 389 -6.82 -9.44 -20.49
CA ASP A 389 -6.96 -10.13 -19.21
C ASP A 389 -5.58 -10.43 -18.59
N PRO A 390 -5.20 -9.79 -17.46
CA PRO A 390 -3.90 -10.00 -16.83
C PRO A 390 -3.73 -11.39 -16.20
N ALA A 391 -4.81 -12.14 -15.96
CA ALA A 391 -4.74 -13.48 -15.39
C ALA A 391 -4.48 -14.56 -16.45
N ARG A 392 -4.58 -14.22 -17.75
CA ARG A 392 -4.58 -15.21 -18.84
C ARG A 392 -3.57 -14.94 -19.95
N ASN A 393 -2.93 -13.77 -20.02
CA ASN A 393 -2.04 -13.37 -21.12
C ASN A 393 -0.69 -12.88 -20.61
N ASP A 394 0.34 -13.07 -21.43
CA ASP A 394 1.72 -12.66 -21.15
C ASP A 394 1.96 -11.21 -21.61
N LEU A 395 1.39 -10.83 -22.76
CA LEU A 395 1.33 -9.44 -23.23
C LEU A 395 -0.05 -8.85 -22.97
N VAL A 396 -0.16 -8.04 -21.91
CA VAL A 396 -1.43 -7.53 -21.38
C VAL A 396 -1.70 -6.10 -21.85
N PHE A 397 -2.65 -5.94 -22.76
CA PHE A 397 -3.17 -4.63 -23.17
C PHE A 397 -3.92 -3.91 -22.06
N PRO A 398 -3.87 -2.56 -22.00
CA PRO A 398 -4.73 -1.77 -21.12
C PRO A 398 -6.21 -2.17 -21.25
N SER A 399 -6.93 -2.22 -20.12
CA SER A 399 -8.32 -2.70 -20.09
C SER A 399 -9.30 -1.87 -20.96
N GLY A 400 -8.94 -0.62 -21.26
CA GLY A 400 -9.70 0.28 -22.15
C GLY A 400 -9.27 0.28 -23.62
N THR A 401 -8.30 -0.53 -24.06
CA THR A 401 -7.90 -0.58 -25.49
C THR A 401 -9.04 -1.16 -26.32
N ALA A 402 -9.60 -0.34 -27.22
CA ALA A 402 -10.66 -0.73 -28.13
C ALA A 402 -10.21 -1.84 -29.10
N GLY A 403 -11.13 -2.70 -29.53
CA GLY A 403 -10.86 -3.80 -30.46
C GLY A 403 -10.21 -5.06 -29.85
N VAL A 404 -9.38 -4.91 -28.80
CA VAL A 404 -8.66 -6.05 -28.19
C VAL A 404 -9.59 -6.87 -27.29
N SER A 405 -9.45 -8.19 -27.29
CA SER A 405 -10.28 -9.12 -26.50
C SER A 405 -9.60 -9.51 -25.17
N GLY A 406 -10.34 -10.04 -24.21
CA GLY A 406 -9.80 -10.49 -22.91
C GLY A 406 -8.65 -11.50 -23.11
N VAL A 407 -8.89 -12.52 -23.93
CA VAL A 407 -7.86 -13.30 -24.62
C VAL A 407 -8.09 -13.08 -26.11
N HIS A 408 -7.07 -12.69 -26.88
CA HIS A 408 -7.24 -12.25 -28.27
C HIS A 408 -6.48 -13.14 -29.26
N CYS A 409 -5.17 -13.31 -29.08
CA CYS A 409 -4.35 -14.17 -29.94
C CYS A 409 -3.16 -14.76 -29.19
N GLU A 410 -2.45 -15.68 -29.82
CA GLU A 410 -1.18 -16.22 -29.33
C GLU A 410 -0.13 -16.29 -30.43
N LEU A 411 1.11 -16.01 -30.05
CA LEU A 411 2.31 -16.31 -30.82
C LEU A 411 2.92 -17.61 -30.30
N LEU A 412 3.47 -18.39 -31.23
CA LEU A 412 4.10 -19.68 -30.98
C LEU A 412 5.45 -19.70 -31.71
N LEU A 413 6.54 -19.74 -30.97
CA LEU A 413 7.89 -19.98 -31.49
C LEU A 413 8.32 -21.42 -31.17
N GLN A 414 8.47 -22.26 -32.20
CA GLN A 414 8.92 -23.65 -32.07
C GLN A 414 9.88 -24.00 -33.23
N GLY A 415 11.01 -24.64 -32.93
CA GLY A 415 11.98 -25.03 -33.98
C GLY A 415 12.55 -23.88 -34.81
N GLY A 416 12.52 -22.64 -34.30
CA GLY A 416 12.90 -21.43 -35.04
C GLY A 416 11.80 -20.86 -35.94
N GLN A 417 10.68 -21.58 -36.12
CA GLN A 417 9.50 -21.08 -36.83
C GLN A 417 8.57 -20.33 -35.86
N ILE A 418 8.10 -19.17 -36.30
CA ILE A 418 7.12 -18.36 -35.57
C ILE A 418 5.76 -18.45 -36.29
N GLY A 419 4.69 -18.63 -35.54
CA GLY A 419 3.33 -18.50 -36.03
C GLY A 419 2.43 -17.73 -35.06
N ILE A 420 1.32 -17.23 -35.58
CA ILE A 420 0.26 -16.54 -34.84
C ILE A 420 -1.08 -17.25 -35.02
N ARG A 421 -1.88 -17.27 -33.96
CA ARG A 421 -3.24 -17.82 -33.96
C ARG A 421 -4.20 -16.84 -33.28
N ASP A 422 -5.26 -16.44 -33.97
CA ASP A 422 -6.39 -15.73 -33.36
C ASP A 422 -7.19 -16.71 -32.49
N LEU A 423 -7.55 -16.33 -31.26
CA LEU A 423 -8.22 -17.21 -30.29
C LEU A 423 -9.74 -16.98 -30.19
N GLY A 424 -10.37 -16.56 -31.29
CA GLY A 424 -11.79 -16.23 -31.33
C GLY A 424 -12.06 -14.77 -30.93
N SER A 425 -11.19 -13.86 -31.38
CA SER A 425 -11.29 -12.45 -31.01
C SER A 425 -12.45 -11.73 -31.69
N SER A 426 -13.00 -10.71 -31.02
CA SER A 426 -14.21 -10.03 -31.48
C SER A 426 -13.99 -9.21 -32.76
N TYR A 427 -12.82 -8.57 -32.88
CA TYR A 427 -12.48 -7.69 -34.01
C TYR A 427 -11.47 -8.31 -34.99
N GLY A 428 -10.82 -9.42 -34.62
CA GLY A 428 -9.88 -10.16 -35.46
C GLY A 428 -8.42 -9.73 -35.31
N THR A 429 -7.55 -10.71 -35.50
CA THR A 429 -6.11 -10.54 -35.77
C THR A 429 -5.88 -10.51 -37.28
N PHE A 430 -4.94 -9.68 -37.75
CA PHE A 430 -4.59 -9.54 -39.16
C PHE A 430 -3.08 -9.69 -39.36
N VAL A 431 -2.66 -10.24 -40.50
CA VAL A 431 -1.26 -10.37 -40.92
C VAL A 431 -1.12 -9.78 -42.32
N ASN A 432 -0.22 -8.80 -42.48
CA ASN A 432 0.00 -8.05 -43.72
C ASN A 432 -1.33 -7.54 -44.35
N GLY A 433 -2.25 -7.06 -43.51
CA GLY A 433 -3.59 -6.59 -43.90
C GLY A 433 -4.68 -7.67 -44.04
N ASN A 434 -4.31 -8.95 -44.13
CA ASN A 434 -5.27 -10.05 -44.28
C ASN A 434 -5.78 -10.54 -42.92
N ARG A 435 -7.11 -10.63 -42.75
CA ARG A 435 -7.72 -11.14 -41.50
C ARG A 435 -7.51 -12.65 -41.38
N LEU A 436 -7.06 -13.10 -40.21
CA LEU A 436 -6.91 -14.52 -39.92
C LEU A 436 -8.27 -15.19 -39.67
N LYS A 437 -8.38 -16.47 -40.04
CA LYS A 437 -9.49 -17.32 -39.59
C LYS A 437 -9.27 -17.70 -38.11
N PRO A 438 -10.28 -17.60 -37.23
CA PRO A 438 -10.16 -17.99 -35.83
C PRO A 438 -9.62 -19.41 -35.65
N ASN A 439 -8.76 -19.59 -34.64
CA ASN A 439 -8.07 -20.83 -34.25
C ASN A 439 -7.13 -21.46 -35.30
N GLN A 440 -7.01 -20.89 -36.50
CA GLN A 440 -6.03 -21.33 -37.49
C GLN A 440 -4.64 -20.73 -37.17
N LEU A 441 -3.59 -21.55 -37.29
CA LEU A 441 -2.20 -21.07 -37.19
C LEU A 441 -1.78 -20.47 -38.54
N CYS A 442 -1.26 -19.25 -38.51
CA CYS A 442 -0.61 -18.59 -39.63
C CYS A 442 0.89 -18.49 -39.35
N GLU A 443 1.73 -18.96 -40.26
CA GLU A 443 3.18 -18.76 -40.19
C GLU A 443 3.52 -17.27 -40.34
N LEU A 444 4.55 -16.81 -39.63
CA LEU A 444 5.07 -15.45 -39.72
C LEU A 444 6.55 -15.46 -40.10
N ARG A 445 6.99 -14.40 -40.76
CA ARG A 445 8.36 -14.18 -41.22
C ARG A 445 8.89 -12.83 -40.73
N PRO A 446 10.20 -12.68 -40.49
CA PRO A 446 10.79 -11.38 -40.25
C PRO A 446 10.42 -10.39 -41.37
N GLY A 447 9.93 -9.21 -40.99
CA GLY A 447 9.33 -8.22 -41.88
C GLY A 447 7.81 -8.14 -41.79
N ASP A 448 7.11 -9.24 -41.47
CA ASP A 448 5.64 -9.29 -41.45
C ASP A 448 5.04 -8.36 -40.41
N ARG A 449 3.92 -7.72 -40.77
CA ARG A 449 3.14 -6.83 -39.92
C ARG A 449 1.90 -7.53 -39.38
N VAL A 450 1.62 -7.33 -38.10
CA VAL A 450 0.49 -7.93 -37.38
C VAL A 450 -0.36 -6.82 -36.77
N ASN A 451 -1.69 -6.86 -36.99
CA ASN A 451 -2.63 -5.96 -36.33
C ASN A 451 -3.55 -6.73 -35.38
N ILE A 452 -3.78 -6.18 -34.19
CA ILE A 452 -4.53 -6.83 -33.10
C ILE A 452 -5.81 -6.03 -32.80
N GLY A 453 -6.95 -6.46 -33.35
CA GLY A 453 -8.26 -5.85 -33.14
C GLY A 453 -8.49 -4.48 -33.80
N SER A 454 -7.43 -3.75 -34.17
CA SER A 454 -7.51 -2.53 -34.99
C SER A 454 -6.20 -2.28 -35.75
N ALA A 455 -6.26 -1.49 -36.83
CA ALA A 455 -5.07 -1.05 -37.57
C ALA A 455 -4.16 -0.11 -36.75
N HIS A 456 -4.62 0.41 -35.61
CA HIS A 456 -3.83 1.26 -34.72
C HIS A 456 -2.89 0.45 -33.81
N GLU A 457 -3.23 -0.81 -33.52
CA GLU A 457 -2.41 -1.71 -32.70
C GLU A 457 -1.58 -2.60 -33.62
N GLU A 458 -0.44 -2.07 -34.10
CA GLU A 458 0.41 -2.64 -35.14
C GLU A 458 1.74 -3.12 -34.58
N PHE A 459 2.15 -4.33 -34.96
CA PHE A 459 3.45 -4.92 -34.66
C PHE A 459 4.15 -5.38 -35.93
N GLN A 460 5.46 -5.60 -35.85
CA GLN A 460 6.29 -6.17 -36.90
C GLN A 460 7.22 -7.23 -36.31
N ILE A 461 7.41 -8.34 -37.03
CA ILE A 461 8.37 -9.38 -36.66
C ILE A 461 9.78 -8.94 -37.10
N THR A 462 10.75 -8.96 -36.18
CA THR A 462 12.13 -8.51 -36.43
C THR A 462 13.16 -9.51 -35.90
N LEU A 463 14.39 -9.45 -36.41
CA LEU A 463 15.52 -10.24 -35.91
C LEU A 463 16.37 -9.39 -34.96
N LYS A 464 16.94 -10.01 -33.92
CA LYS A 464 17.90 -9.36 -33.01
C LYS A 464 19.13 -8.87 -33.80
N GLY A 465 19.22 -7.55 -33.99
CA GLY A 465 20.34 -6.88 -34.67
C GLY A 465 19.97 -6.19 -36.00
N GLY A 466 18.73 -6.30 -36.48
CA GLY A 466 18.29 -5.57 -37.67
C GLY A 466 18.09 -4.07 -37.40
N SER A 467 18.87 -3.22 -38.07
CA SER A 467 18.50 -1.82 -38.35
C SER A 467 17.36 -1.76 -39.36
N ILE A 468 16.60 -0.66 -39.33
CA ILE A 468 15.72 -0.24 -40.43
C ILE A 468 16.52 0.74 -41.30
#